data_AF-A0A8S0H0C2-F1
#
_entry.id   AF-A0A8S0H0C2-F1
#
_cell.length_a   1.000
_cell.length_b   1.000
_cell.length_c   1.000
_cell.angle_alpha   90.00
_cell.angle_beta   90.00
_cell.angle_gamma   90.00
#
_symmetry.space_group_name_H-M   'P 1'
#
loop_
_entity.id
_entity.type
_entity.pdbx_description
1 polymer ?
#
loop_
_entity_poly.entity_id
_entity_poly.type
_entity_poly.pdbx_seq_one_letter_code
_entity_poly.pdbx_strand_id
1 'polypeptide(L)'
;MSCWTLLGLPATADTRTIKRHYARLLKQTRPDEDPVAFQRLREAYESALEQARWLGMQEQDPHPDEDPVPLAGQAPQGPKPLSPAQRVAPLLEGIRIEQLDLRYQQAIQSDCLLEFELGLLRHCVERPDHSQQLLAWAFATFHWLSAWQRLELPEYLIDALLEQCQEKLLQPLQDALAQRDDQALLQAYAQRQQQPWLNSLDQGQWFNLQLVELLLNSPYWSSPGFAAVCAGQGWHNGADNACPALEWERLKARDEAPVFIARQQALATQAPASPQQRAAYLLLAPISFTRRRNFARRLRPMTGPAAAN
;
A
#
# COMPACT_ATOMS: atom_id res chain seq x y z
N MET A 1 -10.43 12.79 -6.26
CA MET A 1 -11.19 13.76 -7.09
C MET A 1 -10.19 14.62 -7.85
N SER A 2 -10.39 14.89 -9.14
CA SER A 2 -9.42 15.69 -9.90
C SER A 2 -9.42 17.15 -9.45
N CYS A 3 -8.24 17.80 -9.41
CA CYS A 3 -8.07 19.22 -9.07
C CYS A 3 -9.01 20.14 -9.88
N TRP A 4 -9.28 19.78 -11.14
CA TRP A 4 -10.21 20.46 -12.03
C TRP A 4 -11.67 20.37 -11.59
N THR A 5 -12.10 19.21 -11.07
CA THR A 5 -13.46 19.00 -10.54
C THR A 5 -13.69 19.82 -9.26
N LEU A 6 -12.66 20.00 -8.43
CA LEU A 6 -12.73 20.83 -7.21
C LEU A 6 -12.75 22.34 -7.52
N LEU A 7 -12.04 22.76 -8.57
CA LEU A 7 -12.04 24.17 -9.03
C LEU A 7 -13.25 24.52 -9.93
N GLY A 8 -14.01 23.51 -10.38
CA GLY A 8 -15.12 23.67 -11.31
C GLY A 8 -14.69 24.14 -12.71
N LEU A 9 -13.47 23.76 -13.13
CA LEU A 9 -12.87 24.21 -14.38
C LEU A 9 -12.59 23.02 -15.31
N PRO A 10 -12.60 23.21 -16.64
CA PRO A 10 -12.11 22.20 -17.58
C PRO A 10 -10.58 22.09 -17.48
N ALA A 11 -10.04 20.90 -17.78
CA ALA A 11 -8.60 20.61 -17.70
C ALA A 11 -7.71 21.40 -18.69
N THR A 12 -8.33 22.18 -19.57
CA THR A 12 -7.68 23.05 -20.56
C THR A 12 -7.69 24.53 -20.13
N ALA A 13 -8.07 24.85 -18.89
CA ALA A 13 -8.16 26.23 -18.43
C ALA A 13 -6.77 26.86 -18.26
N ASP A 14 -6.63 28.09 -18.76
CA ASP A 14 -5.43 28.89 -18.73
C ASP A 14 -5.11 29.46 -17.32
N THR A 15 -3.83 29.71 -17.06
CA THR A 15 -3.31 30.23 -15.78
C THR A 15 -4.08 31.44 -15.24
N ARG A 16 -4.57 32.31 -16.13
CA ARG A 16 -5.35 33.50 -15.78
C ARG A 16 -6.77 33.14 -15.33
N THR A 17 -7.42 32.18 -15.99
CA THR A 17 -8.73 31.66 -15.61
C THR A 17 -8.70 30.93 -14.28
N ILE A 18 -7.67 30.14 -14.02
CA ILE A 18 -7.44 29.43 -12.75
C ILE A 18 -7.32 30.42 -11.59
N LYS A 19 -6.46 31.44 -11.72
CA LYS A 19 -6.28 32.50 -10.71
C LYS A 19 -7.57 33.26 -10.42
N ARG A 20 -8.36 33.56 -11.46
CA ARG A 20 -9.64 34.29 -11.32
C ARG A 20 -10.71 33.47 -10.61
N HIS A 21 -10.80 32.17 -10.90
CA HIS A 21 -11.74 31.27 -10.23
C HIS A 21 -11.34 31.00 -8.79
N TYR A 22 -10.05 30.75 -8.53
CA TYR A 22 -9.51 30.62 -7.17
C TYR A 22 -9.82 31.85 -6.32
N ALA A 23 -9.62 33.07 -6.84
CA ALA A 23 -9.95 34.30 -6.12
C ALA A 23 -11.47 34.48 -5.84
N ARG A 24 -12.34 33.88 -6.66
CA ARG A 24 -13.79 33.87 -6.44
C ARG A 24 -14.18 32.86 -5.35
N LEU A 25 -13.59 31.67 -5.37
CA LEU A 25 -13.77 30.63 -4.36
C LEU A 25 -13.20 31.05 -2.99
N LEU A 26 -12.04 31.71 -2.96
CA LEU A 26 -11.42 32.28 -1.76
C LEU A 26 -12.33 33.28 -1.02
N LYS A 27 -13.21 33.99 -1.75
CA LYS A 27 -14.19 34.92 -1.15
C LYS A 27 -15.36 34.20 -0.48
N GLN A 28 -15.61 32.94 -0.87
CA GLN A 28 -16.68 32.10 -0.32
C GLN A 28 -16.16 31.18 0.79
N THR A 29 -14.94 30.68 0.68
CA THR A 29 -14.27 29.86 1.71
C THR A 29 -13.27 30.71 2.47
N ARG A 30 -13.75 31.38 3.54
CA ARG A 30 -12.86 32.14 4.44
C ARG A 30 -12.03 31.18 5.29
N PRO A 31 -10.71 31.41 5.45
CA PRO A 31 -9.82 30.55 6.24
C PRO A 31 -10.26 30.34 7.70
N ASP A 32 -11.05 31.28 8.24
CA ASP A 32 -11.53 31.27 9.63
C ASP A 32 -12.74 30.36 9.84
N GLU A 33 -13.47 29.97 8.77
CA GLU A 33 -14.70 29.17 8.87
C GLU A 33 -14.46 27.67 8.62
N ASP A 34 -13.53 27.31 7.72
CA ASP A 34 -13.16 25.91 7.47
C ASP A 34 -11.70 25.79 6.96
N PRO A 35 -10.74 25.47 7.85
CA PRO A 35 -9.33 25.37 7.49
C PRO A 35 -9.04 24.16 6.59
N VAL A 36 -9.83 23.09 6.68
CA VAL A 36 -9.65 21.86 5.88
C VAL A 36 -10.14 22.07 4.45
N ALA A 37 -11.27 22.75 4.29
CA ALA A 37 -11.76 23.13 2.95
C ALA A 37 -10.81 24.11 2.26
N PHE A 38 -10.22 25.05 3.01
CA PHE A 38 -9.21 25.97 2.49
C PHE A 38 -7.95 25.24 2.02
N GLN A 39 -7.45 24.28 2.80
CA GLN A 39 -6.27 23.50 2.42
C GLN A 39 -6.51 22.70 1.14
N ARG A 40 -7.66 22.01 1.03
CA ARG A 40 -8.03 21.26 -0.19
C ARG A 40 -8.18 22.16 -1.42
N LEU A 41 -8.73 23.37 -1.24
CA LEU A 41 -8.85 24.35 -2.32
C LEU A 41 -7.47 24.85 -2.77
N ARG A 42 -6.55 25.05 -1.83
CA ARG A 42 -5.19 25.49 -2.11
C ARG A 42 -4.36 24.42 -2.83
N GLU A 43 -4.43 23.18 -2.37
CA GLU A 43 -3.79 22.02 -3.02
C GLU A 43 -4.31 21.82 -4.45
N ALA A 44 -5.62 21.95 -4.67
CA ALA A 44 -6.22 21.88 -6.01
C ALA A 44 -5.76 23.03 -6.91
N TYR A 45 -5.63 24.25 -6.38
CA TYR A 45 -5.14 25.43 -7.11
C TYR A 45 -3.66 25.30 -7.49
N GLU A 46 -2.81 24.86 -6.57
CA GLU A 46 -1.39 24.64 -6.82
C GLU A 46 -1.19 23.53 -7.87
N SER A 47 -1.93 22.42 -7.75
CA SER A 47 -1.94 21.33 -8.73
C SER A 47 -2.42 21.77 -10.13
N ALA A 48 -3.45 22.62 -10.20
CA ALA A 48 -3.97 23.13 -11.47
C ALA A 48 -3.03 24.16 -12.10
N LEU A 49 -2.35 24.99 -11.31
CA LEU A 49 -1.33 25.91 -11.79
C LEU A 49 -0.11 25.17 -12.33
N GLU A 50 0.30 24.09 -11.67
CA GLU A 50 1.41 23.28 -12.14
C GLU A 50 1.05 22.60 -13.47
N GLN A 51 -0.15 22.01 -13.57
CA GLN A 51 -0.65 21.44 -14.83
C GLN A 51 -0.82 22.49 -15.93
N ALA A 52 -1.33 23.68 -15.63
CA ALA A 52 -1.47 24.77 -16.59
C ALA A 52 -0.14 25.41 -16.98
N ARG A 53 0.87 25.37 -16.11
CA ARG A 53 2.26 25.74 -16.46
C ARG A 53 2.87 24.70 -17.38
N TRP A 54 2.68 23.42 -17.11
CA TRP A 54 3.11 22.34 -17.99
C TRP A 54 2.45 22.41 -19.37
N LEU A 55 1.16 22.74 -19.45
CA LEU A 55 0.42 22.97 -20.70
C LEU A 55 0.80 24.30 -21.36
N GLY A 56 0.98 25.39 -20.60
CA GLY A 56 1.41 26.69 -21.11
C GLY A 56 2.85 26.71 -21.64
N MET A 57 3.72 25.84 -21.11
CA MET A 57 5.06 25.58 -21.65
C MET A 57 5.00 24.91 -23.05
N GLN A 58 3.84 24.35 -23.44
CA GLN A 58 3.59 23.82 -24.77
C GLN A 58 3.03 24.87 -25.75
N GLU A 59 2.53 26.04 -25.29
CA GLU A 59 1.77 26.97 -26.14
C GLU A 59 2.19 28.47 -26.17
N GLN A 60 3.17 28.98 -25.42
CA GLN A 60 3.54 30.42 -25.53
C GLN A 60 5.04 30.74 -25.58
N ASP A 61 5.49 31.15 -26.78
CA ASP A 61 6.53 32.17 -27.01
C ASP A 61 6.19 33.49 -26.23
N PRO A 62 7.18 34.35 -25.95
CA PRO A 62 7.13 35.38 -24.92
C PRO A 62 6.25 36.58 -25.28
N HIS A 63 5.65 37.21 -24.28
CA HIS A 63 4.89 38.47 -24.42
C HIS A 63 5.06 39.29 -23.12
N PRO A 64 4.80 40.61 -23.08
CA PRO A 64 5.04 41.73 -24.02
C PRO A 64 5.89 42.86 -23.35
N ASP A 65 6.08 43.98 -24.08
CA ASP A 65 6.43 45.33 -23.59
C ASP A 65 7.92 45.69 -23.42
N GLU A 66 8.62 45.89 -24.55
CA GLU A 66 9.42 47.11 -24.77
C GLU A 66 9.14 47.62 -26.21
N ASP A 67 9.02 48.93 -26.35
CA ASP A 67 8.49 49.67 -27.50
C ASP A 67 9.14 49.33 -28.87
N PRO A 68 8.41 49.49 -29.99
CA PRO A 68 8.83 48.99 -31.30
C PRO A 68 9.88 49.89 -31.97
N VAL A 69 11.11 49.42 -32.06
CA VAL A 69 12.14 49.92 -33.00
C VAL A 69 11.98 49.19 -34.34
N PRO A 70 11.87 49.88 -35.49
CA PRO A 70 11.54 49.24 -36.76
C PRO A 70 12.77 48.61 -37.44
N LEU A 71 12.55 47.38 -37.90
CA LEU A 71 13.16 46.64 -39.03
C LEU A 71 14.66 46.74 -39.28
N ALA A 72 15.36 45.61 -39.04
CA ALA A 72 16.31 45.05 -40.00
C ALA A 72 16.60 43.56 -39.73
N GLY A 73 16.25 42.70 -40.70
CA GLY A 73 16.90 41.40 -40.92
C GLY A 73 16.38 40.19 -40.12
N GLN A 74 15.18 39.70 -40.42
CA GLN A 74 14.86 38.29 -40.12
C GLN A 74 15.43 37.40 -41.22
N ALA A 75 16.59 36.78 -40.95
CA ALA A 75 17.02 35.60 -41.68
C ALA A 75 16.05 34.45 -41.38
N PRO A 76 15.77 33.56 -42.36
CA PRO A 76 14.82 32.46 -42.17
C PRO A 76 15.26 31.55 -41.02
N GLN A 77 14.47 31.50 -39.95
CA GLN A 77 14.65 30.52 -38.88
C GLN A 77 14.35 29.13 -39.44
N GLY A 78 15.37 28.26 -39.47
CA GLY A 78 15.18 26.83 -39.74
C GLY A 78 14.25 26.17 -38.71
N PRO A 79 13.82 24.93 -38.93
CA PRO A 79 12.89 24.23 -38.04
C PRO A 79 13.40 24.24 -36.59
N LYS A 80 12.61 24.79 -35.66
CA LYS A 80 12.88 24.74 -34.22
C LYS A 80 13.05 23.26 -33.81
N PRO A 81 14.12 22.89 -33.08
CA PRO A 81 14.30 21.52 -32.62
C PRO A 81 13.13 21.11 -31.71
N LEU A 82 12.61 19.90 -31.90
CA LEU A 82 11.47 19.36 -31.15
C LEU A 82 11.78 19.30 -29.64
N SER A 83 10.80 19.61 -28.80
CA SER A 83 10.95 19.47 -27.35
C SER A 83 11.03 17.99 -26.92
N PRO A 84 11.69 17.65 -25.80
CA PRO A 84 11.76 16.27 -25.31
C PRO A 84 10.39 15.60 -25.16
N ALA A 85 9.38 16.34 -24.68
CA ALA A 85 8.00 15.86 -24.58
C ALA A 85 7.38 15.49 -25.94
N GLN A 86 7.67 16.26 -26.99
CA GLN A 86 7.21 15.97 -28.36
C GLN A 86 7.93 14.77 -28.98
N ARG A 87 9.22 14.56 -28.64
CA ARG A 87 10.00 13.40 -29.10
C ARG A 87 9.50 12.08 -28.49
N VAL A 88 8.95 12.13 -27.28
CA VAL A 88 8.46 10.94 -26.56
C VAL A 88 7.05 10.53 -26.94
N ALA A 89 6.19 11.46 -27.36
CA ALA A 89 4.81 11.16 -27.77
C ALA A 89 4.68 9.92 -28.70
N PRO A 90 5.45 9.77 -29.80
CA PRO A 90 5.38 8.59 -30.65
C PRO A 90 5.92 7.31 -29.98
N LEU A 91 6.84 7.44 -29.02
CA LEU A 91 7.40 6.30 -28.28
C LEU A 91 6.40 5.74 -27.25
N LEU A 92 5.47 6.57 -26.76
CA LEU A 92 4.42 6.15 -25.83
C LEU A 92 3.11 5.75 -26.54
N GLU A 93 3.01 5.94 -27.84
CA GLU A 93 1.84 5.54 -28.60
C GLU A 93 1.85 4.01 -28.83
N GLY A 94 0.79 3.32 -28.42
CA GLY A 94 0.65 1.87 -28.58
C GLY A 94 1.79 1.07 -27.94
N ILE A 95 2.13 1.35 -26.68
CA ILE A 95 3.19 0.63 -25.93
C ILE A 95 2.92 -0.87 -25.92
N ARG A 96 3.91 -1.65 -26.35
CA ARG A 96 3.93 -3.11 -26.31
C ARG A 96 5.26 -3.58 -25.77
N ILE A 97 5.24 -4.66 -24.98
CA ILE A 97 6.43 -5.16 -24.30
C ILE A 97 7.58 -5.52 -25.26
N GLU A 98 7.26 -6.09 -26.42
CA GLU A 98 8.22 -6.52 -27.44
C GLU A 98 9.05 -5.37 -28.03
N GLN A 99 8.56 -4.14 -27.92
CA GLN A 99 9.20 -2.95 -28.50
C GLN A 99 9.81 -2.04 -27.42
N LEU A 100 9.71 -2.40 -26.14
CA LEU A 100 10.18 -1.54 -25.04
C LEU A 100 11.69 -1.32 -25.10
N ASP A 101 12.49 -2.36 -25.33
CA ASP A 101 13.95 -2.21 -25.40
C ASP A 101 14.37 -1.28 -26.55
N LEU A 102 13.71 -1.41 -27.70
CA LEU A 102 13.97 -0.57 -28.86
C LEU A 102 13.55 0.88 -28.60
N ARG A 103 12.39 1.10 -27.98
CA ARG A 103 11.89 2.44 -27.61
C ARG A 103 12.75 3.10 -26.53
N TYR A 104 13.25 2.32 -25.58
CA TYR A 104 14.20 2.76 -24.56
C TYR A 104 15.50 3.25 -25.19
N GLN A 105 16.08 2.47 -26.11
CA GLN A 105 17.27 2.88 -26.86
C GLN A 105 17.01 4.15 -27.68
N GLN A 106 15.83 4.28 -28.31
CA GLN A 106 15.44 5.50 -29.04
C GLN A 106 15.30 6.71 -28.11
N ALA A 107 14.78 6.54 -26.90
CA ALA A 107 14.66 7.60 -25.90
C ALA A 107 16.03 8.09 -25.42
N ILE A 108 17.02 7.18 -25.28
CA ILE A 108 18.42 7.55 -24.99
C ILE A 108 19.01 8.35 -26.14
N GLN A 109 18.88 7.85 -27.38
CA GLN A 109 19.44 8.53 -28.57
C GLN A 109 18.81 9.91 -28.81
N SER A 110 17.54 10.04 -28.47
CA SER A 110 16.76 11.27 -28.63
C SER A 110 16.81 12.17 -27.40
N ASP A 111 17.65 11.87 -26.39
CA ASP A 111 17.82 12.63 -25.15
C ASP A 111 16.48 13.03 -24.49
N CYS A 112 15.60 12.04 -24.33
CA CYS A 112 14.27 12.21 -23.76
C CYS A 112 13.87 11.03 -22.85
N LEU A 113 14.88 10.46 -22.18
CA LEU A 113 14.72 9.28 -21.32
C LEU A 113 13.81 9.54 -20.12
N LEU A 114 13.91 10.72 -19.49
CA LEU A 114 13.09 11.08 -18.34
C LEU A 114 11.61 11.16 -18.71
N GLU A 115 11.29 11.84 -19.81
CA GLU A 115 9.92 11.97 -20.30
C GLU A 115 9.33 10.62 -20.72
N PHE A 116 10.16 9.73 -21.27
CA PHE A 116 9.76 8.36 -21.58
C PHE A 116 9.45 7.55 -20.31
N GLU A 117 10.32 7.63 -19.30
CA GLU A 117 10.11 6.98 -18.00
C GLU A 117 8.84 7.50 -17.32
N LEU A 118 8.64 8.82 -17.28
CA LEU A 118 7.44 9.46 -16.74
C LEU A 118 6.17 9.02 -17.45
N GLY A 119 6.21 8.97 -18.78
CA GLY A 119 5.09 8.53 -19.59
C GLY A 119 4.73 7.06 -19.37
N LEU A 120 5.76 6.20 -19.25
CA LEU A 120 5.57 4.78 -18.94
C LEU A 120 5.00 4.60 -17.53
N LEU A 121 5.52 5.33 -16.54
CA LEU A 121 5.03 5.30 -15.16
C LEU A 121 3.57 5.71 -15.10
N ARG A 122 3.23 6.84 -15.74
CA ARG A 122 1.84 7.33 -15.83
C ARG A 122 0.93 6.31 -16.51
N HIS A 123 1.37 5.69 -17.60
CA HIS A 123 0.60 4.64 -18.27
C HIS A 123 0.34 3.44 -17.35
N CYS A 124 1.34 3.03 -16.57
CA CYS A 124 1.20 1.93 -15.63
C CYS A 124 0.19 2.24 -14.52
N VAL A 125 0.24 3.46 -13.97
CA VAL A 125 -0.67 3.93 -12.93
C VAL A 125 -2.10 4.10 -13.46
N GLU A 126 -2.28 4.63 -14.68
CA GLU A 126 -3.61 4.83 -15.29
C GLU A 126 -4.26 3.52 -15.78
N ARG A 127 -3.48 2.48 -16.10
CA ARG A 127 -3.97 1.21 -16.65
C ARG A 127 -3.35 -0.01 -15.95
N PRO A 128 -3.68 -0.27 -14.67
CA PRO A 128 -3.05 -1.30 -13.86
C PRO A 128 -3.28 -2.74 -14.39
N ASP A 129 -4.41 -3.02 -15.03
CA ASP A 129 -4.75 -4.40 -15.47
C ASP A 129 -3.91 -4.86 -16.67
N HIS A 130 -3.50 -3.92 -17.53
CA HIS A 130 -2.78 -4.21 -18.77
C HIS A 130 -1.27 -3.96 -18.65
N SER A 131 -0.81 -3.41 -17.53
CA SER A 131 0.58 -2.97 -17.33
C SER A 131 1.46 -4.00 -16.63
N GLN A 132 0.94 -5.15 -16.17
CA GLN A 132 1.73 -6.10 -15.36
C GLN A 132 3.02 -6.56 -16.05
N GLN A 133 2.95 -6.87 -17.35
CA GLN A 133 4.13 -7.29 -18.10
C GLN A 133 5.11 -6.10 -18.30
N LEU A 134 4.59 -4.88 -18.51
CA LEU A 134 5.39 -3.66 -18.63
C LEU A 134 6.13 -3.35 -17.32
N LEU A 135 5.46 -3.56 -16.18
CA LEU A 135 6.02 -3.32 -14.85
C LEU A 135 7.22 -4.21 -14.57
N ALA A 136 7.15 -5.50 -14.94
CA ALA A 136 8.30 -6.40 -14.76
C ALA A 136 9.55 -5.88 -15.49
N TRP A 137 9.38 -5.40 -16.73
CA TRP A 137 10.46 -4.79 -17.50
C TRP A 137 10.90 -3.44 -16.91
N ALA A 138 9.96 -2.61 -16.46
CA ALA A 138 10.27 -1.30 -15.88
C ALA A 138 11.00 -1.41 -14.54
N PHE A 139 10.64 -2.37 -13.68
CA PHE A 139 11.39 -2.64 -12.45
C PHE A 139 12.83 -3.10 -12.72
N ALA A 140 13.02 -3.91 -13.76
CA ALA A 140 14.36 -4.36 -14.15
C ALA A 140 15.22 -3.24 -14.75
N THR A 141 14.61 -2.35 -15.54
CA THR A 141 15.34 -1.34 -16.34
C THR A 141 15.48 0.00 -15.62
N PHE A 142 14.42 0.47 -14.97
CA PHE A 142 14.35 1.77 -14.29
C PHE A 142 14.47 1.67 -12.76
N HIS A 143 14.51 0.45 -12.22
CA HIS A 143 14.69 0.22 -10.79
C HIS A 143 13.67 0.97 -9.92
N TRP A 144 12.42 1.09 -10.40
CA TRP A 144 11.31 1.69 -9.65
C TRP A 144 11.13 1.02 -8.28
N LEU A 145 10.73 1.81 -7.28
CA LEU A 145 10.53 1.37 -5.89
C LEU A 145 11.78 0.75 -5.25
N SER A 146 12.97 1.15 -5.72
CA SER A 146 14.25 0.72 -5.18
C SER A 146 15.14 1.92 -4.82
N ALA A 147 16.24 1.66 -4.13
CA ALA A 147 17.24 2.68 -3.79
C ALA A 147 17.91 3.34 -5.01
N TRP A 148 17.77 2.75 -6.21
CA TRP A 148 18.39 3.24 -7.45
C TRP A 148 17.40 3.98 -8.36
N GLN A 149 16.20 4.27 -7.85
CA GLN A 149 15.20 5.03 -8.59
C GLN A 149 15.66 6.48 -8.83
N ARG A 150 15.28 7.04 -9.97
CA ARG A 150 15.50 8.44 -10.31
C ARG A 150 14.65 9.37 -9.43
N LEU A 151 15.29 10.39 -8.84
CA LEU A 151 14.67 11.35 -7.91
C LEU A 151 13.79 12.41 -8.61
N GLU A 152 13.91 12.54 -9.93
CA GLU A 152 13.16 13.51 -10.74
C GLU A 152 11.72 13.05 -11.02
N LEU A 153 11.37 11.83 -10.61
CA LEU A 153 10.02 11.27 -10.78
C LEU A 153 9.05 11.88 -9.75
N PRO A 154 7.83 12.26 -10.16
CA PRO A 154 6.82 12.78 -9.25
C PRO A 154 6.43 11.76 -8.19
N GLU A 155 6.53 12.14 -6.91
CA GLU A 155 6.22 11.28 -5.76
C GLU A 155 4.82 10.69 -5.84
N TYR A 156 3.82 11.49 -6.24
CA TYR A 156 2.43 11.01 -6.33
C TYR A 156 2.23 9.84 -7.31
N LEU A 157 3.05 9.73 -8.37
CA LEU A 157 2.98 8.59 -9.30
C LEU A 157 3.65 7.35 -8.72
N ILE A 158 4.73 7.56 -7.96
CA ILE A 158 5.47 6.50 -7.28
C ILE A 158 4.63 5.92 -6.15
N ASP A 159 4.00 6.76 -5.35
CA ASP A 159 3.07 6.35 -4.29
C ASP A 159 1.89 5.60 -4.86
N ALA A 160 1.26 6.11 -5.93
CA ALA A 160 0.17 5.42 -6.60
C ALA A 160 0.60 4.06 -7.18
N LEU A 161 1.82 3.96 -7.73
CA LEU A 161 2.35 2.68 -8.20
C LEU A 161 2.59 1.71 -7.03
N LEU A 162 3.16 2.21 -5.93
CA LEU A 162 3.43 1.42 -4.74
C LEU A 162 2.12 0.87 -4.16
N GLU A 163 1.10 1.70 -3.97
CA GLU A 163 -0.23 1.29 -3.50
C GLU A 163 -0.82 0.19 -4.39
N GLN A 164 -0.73 0.34 -5.71
CA GLN A 164 -1.20 -0.69 -6.65
C GLN A 164 -0.43 -2.02 -6.50
N CYS A 165 0.89 -1.96 -6.30
CA CYS A 165 1.71 -3.16 -6.10
C CYS A 165 1.37 -3.86 -4.77
N GLN A 166 1.18 -3.07 -3.72
CA GLN A 166 0.81 -3.53 -2.39
C GLN A 166 -0.57 -4.20 -2.40
N GLU A 167 -1.58 -3.58 -3.02
CA GLU A 167 -2.94 -4.10 -3.13
C GLU A 167 -2.96 -5.42 -3.90
N LYS A 168 -2.29 -5.48 -5.06
CA LYS A 168 -2.19 -6.71 -5.88
C LYS A 168 -1.52 -7.86 -5.15
N LEU A 169 -0.59 -7.58 -4.25
CA LEU A 169 0.08 -8.61 -3.44
C LEU A 169 -0.82 -9.10 -2.30
N LEU A 170 -1.54 -8.19 -1.64
CA LEU A 170 -2.35 -8.51 -0.46
C LEU A 170 -3.71 -9.13 -0.80
N GLN A 171 -4.35 -8.70 -1.88
CA GLN A 171 -5.71 -9.13 -2.23
C GLN A 171 -5.85 -10.67 -2.34
N PRO A 172 -4.96 -11.40 -3.03
CA PRO A 172 -5.08 -12.86 -3.11
C PRO A 172 -4.89 -13.57 -1.76
N LEU A 173 -4.07 -13.00 -0.86
CA LEU A 173 -3.89 -13.53 0.50
C LEU A 173 -5.15 -13.35 1.34
N GLN A 174 -5.79 -12.19 1.24
CA GLN A 174 -7.05 -11.90 1.92
C GLN A 174 -8.18 -12.82 1.42
N ASP A 175 -8.29 -12.96 0.09
CA ASP A 175 -9.30 -13.81 -0.55
C ASP A 175 -9.11 -15.29 -0.16
N ALA A 176 -7.87 -15.79 -0.14
CA ALA A 176 -7.57 -17.16 0.28
C ALA A 176 -7.98 -17.42 1.74
N LEU A 177 -7.69 -16.49 2.66
CA LEU A 177 -8.10 -16.62 4.07
C LEU A 177 -9.62 -16.55 4.23
N ALA A 178 -10.29 -15.66 3.49
CA ALA A 178 -11.74 -15.55 3.52
C ALA A 178 -12.43 -16.83 3.01
N GLN A 179 -11.88 -17.44 1.96
CA GLN A 179 -12.35 -18.71 1.39
C GLN A 179 -11.91 -19.94 2.18
N ARG A 180 -11.02 -19.78 3.17
CA ARG A 180 -10.39 -20.86 3.95
C ARG A 180 -9.62 -21.84 3.07
N ASP A 181 -8.99 -21.33 2.02
CA ASP A 181 -8.20 -22.10 1.07
C ASP A 181 -6.71 -21.97 1.39
N ASP A 182 -6.17 -23.00 2.05
CA ASP A 182 -4.76 -23.05 2.43
C ASP A 182 -3.82 -23.20 1.22
N GLN A 183 -4.27 -23.84 0.13
CA GLN A 183 -3.46 -23.99 -1.08
C GLN A 183 -3.32 -22.64 -1.78
N ALA A 184 -4.43 -21.91 -1.93
CA ALA A 184 -4.42 -20.57 -2.51
C ALA A 184 -3.57 -19.60 -1.69
N LEU A 185 -3.62 -19.69 -0.35
CA LEU A 185 -2.80 -18.87 0.54
C LEU A 185 -1.30 -19.10 0.28
N LEU A 186 -0.87 -20.36 0.26
CA LEU A 186 0.53 -20.72 0.08
C LEU A 186 1.03 -20.31 -1.31
N GLN A 187 0.20 -20.48 -2.34
CA GLN A 187 0.51 -20.04 -3.71
C GLN A 187 0.66 -18.52 -3.78
N ALA A 188 -0.29 -17.77 -3.22
CA ALA A 188 -0.22 -16.31 -3.16
C ALA A 188 1.00 -15.83 -2.38
N TYR A 189 1.30 -16.46 -1.23
CA TYR A 189 2.46 -16.12 -0.41
C TYR A 189 3.80 -16.42 -1.10
N ALA A 190 3.85 -17.45 -1.96
CA ALA A 190 5.03 -17.75 -2.76
C ALA A 190 5.33 -16.67 -3.82
N GLN A 191 4.31 -15.96 -4.32
CA GLN A 191 4.48 -14.90 -5.34
C GLN A 191 5.36 -13.74 -4.86
N ARG A 192 5.54 -13.55 -3.54
CA ARG A 192 6.40 -12.50 -2.98
C ARG A 192 7.83 -12.52 -3.55
N GLN A 193 8.35 -13.70 -3.86
CA GLN A 193 9.72 -13.86 -4.39
C GLN A 193 9.86 -13.26 -5.80
N GLN A 194 8.76 -13.09 -6.51
CA GLN A 194 8.73 -12.51 -7.86
C GLN A 194 8.60 -10.98 -7.83
N GLN A 195 8.52 -10.36 -6.64
CA GLN A 195 8.30 -8.94 -6.45
C GLN A 195 9.62 -8.23 -6.09
N PRO A 196 10.32 -7.59 -7.06
CA PRO A 196 11.62 -6.98 -6.81
C PRO A 196 11.56 -5.78 -5.86
N TRP A 197 10.45 -5.04 -5.85
CA TRP A 197 10.22 -3.88 -4.97
C TRP A 197 10.17 -4.26 -3.49
N LEU A 198 9.88 -5.53 -3.18
CA LEU A 198 9.80 -6.07 -1.83
C LEU A 198 11.19 -6.34 -1.23
N ASN A 199 12.25 -6.31 -2.04
CA ASN A 199 13.63 -6.46 -1.58
C ASN A 199 14.14 -5.22 -0.80
N SER A 200 13.43 -4.10 -0.90
CA SER A 200 13.71 -2.93 -0.05
C SER A 200 13.38 -3.25 1.40
N LEU A 201 14.23 -2.83 2.34
CA LEU A 201 14.03 -3.07 3.78
C LEU A 201 12.68 -2.51 4.27
N ASP A 202 12.34 -1.29 3.84
CA ASP A 202 11.10 -0.63 4.25
C ASP A 202 9.86 -1.40 3.75
N GLN A 203 9.90 -1.87 2.50
CA GLN A 203 8.80 -2.63 1.89
C GLN A 203 8.70 -4.05 2.46
N GLY A 204 9.83 -4.68 2.77
CA GLY A 204 9.89 -5.94 3.48
C GLY A 204 9.30 -5.83 4.89
N GLN A 205 9.61 -4.76 5.63
CA GLN A 205 9.03 -4.49 6.94
C GLN A 205 7.53 -4.19 6.86
N TRP A 206 7.11 -3.35 5.91
CA TRP A 206 5.70 -3.08 5.64
C TRP A 206 4.93 -4.38 5.39
N PHE A 207 5.43 -5.25 4.51
CA PHE A 207 4.78 -6.52 4.20
C PHE A 207 4.71 -7.45 5.42
N ASN A 208 5.75 -7.45 6.25
CA ASN A 208 5.77 -8.19 7.51
C ASN A 208 4.62 -7.78 8.42
N LEU A 209 4.46 -6.47 8.66
CA LEU A 209 3.38 -5.93 9.48
C LEU A 209 2.00 -6.22 8.88
N GLN A 210 1.85 -6.10 7.56
CA GLN A 210 0.59 -6.41 6.89
C GLN A 210 0.19 -7.89 7.04
N LEU A 211 1.15 -8.82 6.96
CA LEU A 211 0.87 -10.24 7.22
C LEU A 211 0.45 -10.50 8.67
N VAL A 212 1.09 -9.83 9.62
CA VAL A 212 0.72 -9.91 11.05
C VAL A 212 -0.72 -9.45 11.25
N GLU A 213 -1.07 -8.27 10.74
CA GLU A 213 -2.42 -7.72 10.84
C GLU A 213 -3.46 -8.63 10.18
N LEU A 214 -3.17 -9.08 8.96
CA LEU A 214 -4.03 -9.96 8.18
C LEU A 214 -4.29 -11.29 8.91
N LEU A 215 -3.26 -11.90 9.49
CA LEU A 215 -3.39 -13.15 10.25
C LEU A 215 -4.13 -12.97 11.59
N LEU A 216 -3.88 -11.88 12.32
CA LEU A 216 -4.57 -11.59 13.57
C LEU A 216 -6.05 -11.25 13.37
N ASN A 217 -6.38 -10.53 12.30
CA ASN A 217 -7.74 -10.08 12.01
C ASN A 217 -8.57 -11.10 11.24
N SER A 218 -7.93 -12.09 10.59
CA SER A 218 -8.66 -13.14 9.88
C SER A 218 -9.50 -13.99 10.83
N PRO A 219 -10.74 -14.37 10.46
CA PRO A 219 -11.53 -15.33 11.23
C PRO A 219 -10.98 -16.77 11.15
N TYR A 220 -10.13 -17.06 10.17
CA TYR A 220 -9.59 -18.40 9.92
C TYR A 220 -8.09 -18.33 9.59
N TRP A 221 -7.33 -19.29 10.11
CA TRP A 221 -6.07 -19.71 9.50
C TRP A 221 -5.89 -21.20 9.73
N SER A 222 -4.93 -21.81 9.06
CA SER A 222 -4.47 -23.17 9.35
C SER A 222 -3.07 -23.16 9.96
N SER A 223 -2.78 -24.10 10.85
CA SER A 223 -1.43 -24.24 11.43
C SER A 223 -0.35 -24.51 10.37
N PRO A 224 -0.59 -25.31 9.30
CA PRO A 224 0.37 -25.42 8.19
C PRO A 224 0.61 -24.11 7.45
N GLY A 225 -0.44 -23.34 7.16
CA GLY A 225 -0.33 -22.03 6.52
C GLY A 225 0.45 -21.05 7.39
N PHE A 226 0.13 -20.97 8.68
CA PHE A 226 0.85 -20.16 9.66
C PHE A 226 2.33 -20.54 9.75
N ALA A 227 2.63 -21.84 9.86
CA ALA A 227 4.01 -22.33 9.93
C ALA A 227 4.82 -21.98 8.66
N ALA A 228 4.20 -22.04 7.49
CA ALA A 228 4.84 -21.66 6.23
C ALA A 228 5.15 -20.16 6.16
N VAL A 229 4.22 -19.31 6.61
CA VAL A 229 4.44 -17.86 6.71
C VAL A 229 5.55 -17.56 7.73
N CYS A 230 5.54 -18.21 8.89
CA CYS A 230 6.61 -18.06 9.89
C CYS A 230 7.99 -18.40 9.30
N ALA A 231 8.10 -19.55 8.64
CA ALA A 231 9.35 -19.97 8.02
C ALA A 231 9.83 -18.99 6.93
N GLY A 232 8.90 -18.46 6.13
CA GLY A 232 9.22 -17.53 5.05
C GLY A 232 9.52 -16.10 5.48
N GLN A 233 9.02 -15.65 6.63
CA GLN A 233 9.25 -14.32 7.21
C GLN A 233 10.34 -14.29 8.29
N GLY A 234 10.91 -15.45 8.66
CA GLY A 234 11.86 -15.55 9.78
C GLY A 234 11.20 -15.32 11.14
N TRP A 235 9.90 -15.61 11.28
CA TRP A 235 9.21 -15.49 12.55
C TRP A 235 9.50 -16.69 13.44
N HIS A 236 10.05 -16.41 14.61
CA HIS A 236 10.53 -17.44 15.52
C HIS A 236 10.62 -16.92 16.95
N ASN A 237 10.86 -17.83 17.90
CA ASN A 237 11.15 -17.45 19.27
C ASN A 237 12.61 -17.00 19.37
N GLY A 238 12.85 -15.71 19.62
CA GLY A 238 14.20 -15.18 19.77
C GLY A 238 14.20 -13.64 19.81
N ALA A 239 15.35 -13.07 20.17
CA ALA A 239 15.55 -11.61 20.15
C ALA A 239 15.59 -11.07 18.71
N ASP A 240 16.04 -11.89 17.75
CA ASP A 240 16.19 -11.50 16.32
C ASP A 240 14.91 -11.74 15.51
N ASN A 241 13.74 -11.74 16.17
CA ASN A 241 12.47 -11.99 15.50
C ASN A 241 12.08 -10.81 14.59
N ALA A 242 11.82 -11.08 13.31
CA ALA A 242 11.35 -10.07 12.37
C ALA A 242 9.93 -9.56 12.71
N CYS A 243 9.13 -10.37 13.43
CA CYS A 243 7.84 -9.94 13.96
C CYS A 243 8.04 -9.16 15.27
N PRO A 244 7.35 -8.02 15.47
CA PRO A 244 7.40 -7.33 16.75
C PRO A 244 6.82 -8.19 17.89
N ALA A 245 7.38 -8.01 19.09
CA ALA A 245 7.27 -8.97 20.19
C ALA A 245 5.83 -9.17 20.69
N LEU A 246 5.06 -8.09 20.80
CA LEU A 246 3.67 -8.15 21.28
C LEU A 246 2.78 -8.90 20.30
N GLU A 247 2.94 -8.62 19.01
CA GLU A 247 2.22 -9.25 17.92
C GLU A 247 2.57 -10.74 17.82
N TRP A 248 3.84 -11.08 18.00
CA TRP A 248 4.30 -12.47 18.01
C TRP A 248 3.64 -13.27 19.14
N GLU A 249 3.55 -12.71 20.35
CA GLU A 249 2.85 -13.36 21.46
C GLU A 249 1.37 -13.60 21.15
N ARG A 250 0.71 -12.62 20.52
CA ARG A 250 -0.70 -12.74 20.11
C ARG A 250 -0.89 -13.82 19.05
N LEU A 251 0.01 -13.89 18.06
CA LEU A 251 -0.03 -14.90 17.01
C LEU A 251 0.14 -16.31 17.59
N LYS A 252 1.13 -16.50 18.48
CA LYS A 252 1.35 -17.77 19.18
C LYS A 252 0.16 -18.19 20.03
N ALA A 253 -0.35 -17.26 20.85
CA ALA A 253 -1.51 -17.55 21.70
C ALA A 253 -2.71 -17.98 20.87
N ARG A 254 -2.89 -17.38 19.69
CA ARG A 254 -3.95 -17.74 18.75
C ARG A 254 -3.74 -19.13 18.11
N ASP A 255 -2.52 -19.50 17.73
CA ASP A 255 -2.23 -20.84 17.16
C ASP A 255 -2.35 -21.95 18.22
N GLU A 256 -1.93 -21.68 19.46
CA GLU A 256 -1.98 -22.64 20.56
C GLU A 256 -3.38 -22.78 21.17
N ALA A 257 -4.24 -21.76 21.05
CA ALA A 257 -5.56 -21.72 21.70
C ALA A 257 -6.48 -22.92 21.34
N PRO A 258 -6.65 -23.32 20.07
CA PRO A 258 -7.47 -24.48 19.73
C PRO A 258 -6.98 -25.78 20.37
N VAL A 259 -5.66 -26.01 20.35
CA VAL A 259 -5.02 -27.19 20.96
C VAL A 259 -5.20 -27.17 22.48
N PHE A 260 -5.00 -25.99 23.10
CA PHE A 260 -5.21 -25.78 24.52
C PHE A 260 -6.66 -26.06 24.93
N ILE A 261 -7.64 -25.50 24.20
CA ILE A 261 -9.07 -25.71 24.45
C ILE A 261 -9.43 -27.19 24.32
N ALA A 262 -9.00 -27.85 23.24
CA ALA A 262 -9.24 -29.28 23.05
C ALA A 262 -8.65 -30.12 24.20
N ARG A 263 -7.44 -29.79 24.65
CA ARG A 263 -6.81 -30.44 25.81
C ARG A 263 -7.60 -30.20 27.09
N GLN A 264 -8.08 -28.99 27.36
CA GLN A 264 -8.88 -28.68 28.55
C GLN A 264 -10.24 -29.41 28.52
N GLN A 265 -10.88 -29.51 27.36
CA GLN A 265 -12.10 -30.28 27.18
C GLN A 265 -11.86 -31.79 27.43
N ALA A 266 -10.77 -32.35 26.92
CA ALA A 266 -10.40 -33.74 27.18
C ALA A 266 -10.10 -34.01 28.66
N LEU A 267 -9.48 -33.06 29.38
CA LEU A 267 -9.27 -33.19 30.82
C LEU A 267 -10.58 -33.11 31.61
N ALA A 268 -11.57 -32.35 31.13
CA ALA A 268 -12.87 -32.20 31.79
C ALA A 268 -13.74 -33.46 31.74
N THR A 269 -13.46 -34.40 30.83
CA THR A 269 -14.17 -35.70 30.77
C THR A 269 -13.53 -36.78 31.63
N GLN A 270 -12.29 -36.57 32.07
CA GLN A 270 -11.54 -37.52 32.92
C GLN A 270 -11.92 -37.39 34.40
N ALA A 271 -11.58 -38.42 35.18
CA ALA A 271 -11.75 -38.37 36.63
C ALA A 271 -10.88 -37.24 37.23
N PRO A 272 -11.41 -36.39 38.15
CA PRO A 272 -10.72 -35.21 38.66
C PRO A 272 -9.67 -35.54 39.73
N ALA A 273 -8.60 -36.23 39.32
CA ALA A 273 -7.52 -36.67 40.20
C ALA A 273 -6.50 -35.56 40.48
N SER A 274 -6.08 -34.82 39.46
CA SER A 274 -5.11 -33.73 39.57
C SER A 274 -5.77 -32.35 39.76
N PRO A 275 -5.04 -31.33 40.26
CA PRO A 275 -5.54 -29.96 40.36
C PRO A 275 -6.04 -29.39 39.02
N GLN A 276 -5.34 -29.69 37.92
CA GLN A 276 -5.70 -29.25 36.57
C GLN A 276 -6.98 -29.93 36.08
N GLN A 277 -7.13 -31.25 36.30
CA GLN A 277 -8.35 -31.99 35.97
C GLN A 277 -9.55 -31.51 36.79
N ARG A 278 -9.35 -31.19 38.08
CA ARG A 278 -10.39 -30.61 38.94
C ARG A 278 -10.85 -29.25 38.43
N ALA A 279 -9.91 -28.39 38.01
CA ALA A 279 -10.22 -27.09 37.43
C ALA A 279 -10.98 -27.23 36.09
N ALA A 280 -10.48 -28.09 35.19
CA ALA A 280 -11.13 -28.36 33.91
C ALA A 280 -12.54 -28.95 34.09
N TYR A 281 -12.71 -29.93 34.98
CA TYR A 281 -14.01 -30.52 35.31
C TYR A 281 -14.98 -29.48 35.88
N LEU A 282 -14.49 -28.59 36.76
CA LEU A 282 -15.32 -27.54 37.36
C LEU A 282 -15.78 -26.52 36.30
N LEU A 283 -14.89 -26.11 35.39
CA LEU A 283 -15.16 -25.04 34.42
C LEU A 283 -15.90 -25.54 33.17
N LEU A 284 -15.55 -26.72 32.65
CA LEU A 284 -15.92 -27.15 31.30
C LEU A 284 -16.80 -28.41 31.26
N ALA A 285 -16.89 -29.20 32.34
CA ALA A 285 -17.70 -30.43 32.28
C ALA A 285 -19.21 -30.10 32.13
N PRO A 286 -19.95 -30.89 31.32
CA PRO A 286 -21.39 -30.72 31.11
C PRO A 286 -22.20 -31.25 32.29
N ILE A 287 -22.03 -30.63 33.46
CA ILE A 287 -22.68 -31.00 34.73
C ILE A 287 -23.65 -29.91 35.19
N SER A 288 -24.68 -30.29 35.94
CA SER A 288 -25.64 -29.34 36.50
C SER A 288 -24.99 -28.37 37.49
N PHE A 289 -25.55 -27.17 37.60
CA PHE A 289 -25.08 -26.13 38.52
C PHE A 289 -24.97 -26.63 39.97
N THR A 290 -25.96 -27.39 40.45
CA THR A 290 -25.95 -27.99 41.79
C THR A 290 -24.77 -28.92 42.00
N ARG A 291 -24.47 -29.78 41.01
CA ARG A 291 -23.34 -30.72 41.06
C ARG A 291 -22.00 -29.97 41.08
N ARG A 292 -21.86 -28.94 40.24
CA ARG A 292 -20.68 -28.06 40.20
C ARG A 292 -20.47 -27.33 41.53
N ARG A 293 -21.53 -26.78 42.13
CA ARG A 293 -21.46 -26.09 43.43
C ARG A 293 -21.06 -27.03 44.57
N ASN A 294 -21.63 -28.24 44.61
CA ASN A 294 -21.28 -29.24 45.62
C ASN A 294 -19.81 -29.69 45.49
N PHE A 295 -19.34 -29.86 44.25
CA PHE A 295 -17.93 -30.18 43.98
C PHE A 295 -16.98 -29.07 44.43
N ALA A 296 -17.28 -27.81 44.11
CA ALA A 296 -16.48 -26.65 44.55
C ALA A 296 -16.38 -26.55 46.08
N ARG A 297 -17.47 -26.84 46.80
CA ARG A 297 -17.47 -26.87 48.28
C ARG A 297 -16.53 -27.91 48.85
N ARG A 298 -16.36 -29.06 48.19
CA ARG A 298 -15.44 -30.14 48.61
C ARG A 298 -13.97 -29.78 48.38
N LEU A 299 -13.68 -28.86 47.47
CA LEU A 299 -12.33 -28.38 47.17
C LEU A 299 -11.89 -27.23 48.08
N ARG A 300 -12.82 -26.59 48.80
CA ARG A 300 -12.48 -25.54 49.76
C ARG A 300 -11.71 -26.19 50.90
N PRO A 301 -10.49 -25.72 51.24
CA PRO A 301 -9.80 -26.23 52.42
C PRO A 301 -10.72 -26.01 53.63
N MET A 302 -10.84 -27.02 54.48
CA MET A 302 -11.49 -26.85 55.78
C MET A 302 -10.64 -25.87 56.59
N THR A 303 -10.95 -24.58 56.50
CA THR A 303 -10.59 -23.61 57.54
C THR A 303 -11.38 -24.03 58.78
N GLY A 304 -10.85 -24.99 59.52
CA GLY A 304 -11.28 -25.26 60.89
C GLY A 304 -10.94 -24.02 61.74
N PRO A 305 -11.76 -23.69 62.75
CA PRO A 305 -11.49 -22.57 63.62
C PRO A 305 -10.11 -22.78 64.28
N ALA A 306 -9.29 -21.73 64.30
CA ALA A 306 -8.12 -21.67 65.15
C ALA A 306 -8.56 -22.05 66.57
N ALA A 307 -8.08 -23.19 67.06
CA ALA A 307 -8.25 -23.58 68.45
C ALA A 307 -7.61 -22.48 69.30
N ALA A 308 -8.46 -21.78 70.05
CA ALA A 308 -8.02 -20.95 71.15
C ALA A 308 -7.22 -21.83 72.13
N ASN A 309 -5.99 -21.41 72.40
CA ASN A 309 -5.25 -21.72 73.61
C ASN A 309 -4.58 -20.42 74.08
#